data_AF-A0A269XMH4-F1
#
_entry.id   AF-A0A269XMH4-F1
#
_cell.length_a   1.000
_cell.length_b   1.000
_cell.length_c   1.000
_cell.angle_alpha   90.00
_cell.angle_beta   90.00
_cell.angle_gamma   90.00
#
_symmetry.space_group_name_H-M   'P 1'
#
loop_
_entity.id
_entity.type
_entity.pdbx_description
1 polymer ?
#
loop_
_entity_poly.entity_id
_entity_poly.type
_entity_poly.pdbx_seq_one_letter_code
_entity_poly.pdbx_strand_id
1 'polypeptide(L)'
;VVKVQGEIDVKDLNRGERSGEDVAYRMERASVLAQVDIHRAATHNKGVMNGIHAVVLATGNDTRGAEASAHAYASRDGHYRGIATWEYDKDRGKLIGKIEVPMTLAIVGGGTKVLPIAKASLDLLNVETAQELG
;
A
#
# COMPACT_ATOMS: atom_id res chain seq x y z
N VAL A 1 -0.98 -9.42 -9.65
CA VAL A 1 -1.05 -8.03 -9.13
C VAL A 1 -2.12 -8.02 -8.08
N VAL A 2 -1.81 -7.52 -6.88
CA VAL A 2 -2.76 -7.44 -5.78
C VAL A 2 -3.48 -6.10 -5.85
N LYS A 3 -4.79 -6.13 -5.59
CA LYS A 3 -5.68 -4.97 -5.57
C LYS A 3 -6.42 -4.94 -4.25
N VAL A 4 -6.28 -3.85 -3.51
CA VAL A 4 -6.99 -3.63 -2.26
C VAL A 4 -7.73 -2.30 -2.34
N GLN A 5 -8.97 -2.30 -1.86
CA GLN A 5 -9.78 -1.10 -1.69
C GLN A 5 -10.31 -1.05 -0.26
N GLY A 6 -10.30 0.15 0.31
CA GLY A 6 -10.93 0.44 1.59
C GLY A 6 -11.69 1.76 1.52
N GLU A 7 -12.62 1.95 2.45
CA GLU A 7 -13.40 3.18 2.58
C GLU A 7 -13.38 3.64 4.03
N ILE A 8 -13.34 4.96 4.23
CA ILE A 8 -13.37 5.58 5.55
C ILE A 8 -14.52 6.59 5.56
N ASP A 9 -15.37 6.56 6.58
CA ASP A 9 -16.36 7.59 6.81
C ASP A 9 -15.68 8.93 7.12
N VAL A 10 -16.11 10.02 6.46
CA VAL A 10 -15.48 11.33 6.70
C VAL A 10 -15.57 11.77 8.16
N LYS A 11 -16.65 11.41 8.88
CA LYS A 11 -16.77 11.68 10.32
C LYS A 11 -15.61 11.10 11.16
N ASP A 12 -14.98 10.02 10.71
CA ASP A 12 -13.87 9.37 11.40
C ASP A 12 -12.51 10.03 11.08
N LEU A 13 -12.49 10.98 10.13
CA LEU A 13 -11.32 11.76 9.72
C LEU A 13 -11.19 13.11 10.44
N ASN A 14 -12.14 13.46 11.32
CA ASN A 14 -12.10 14.70 12.10
C ASN A 14 -10.79 14.81 12.89
N ARG A 15 -10.10 15.96 12.78
CA ARG A 15 -8.77 16.11 13.37
C ARG A 15 -8.51 17.52 13.88
N GLY A 16 -8.58 17.67 15.20
CA GLY A 16 -8.52 18.98 15.85
C GLY A 16 -9.63 19.88 15.33
N GLU A 17 -9.27 21.03 14.76
CA GLU A 17 -10.20 21.99 14.19
C GLU A 17 -10.58 21.70 12.73
N ARG A 18 -10.00 20.68 12.09
CA ARG A 18 -10.33 20.32 10.70
C ARG A 18 -11.46 19.30 10.65
N SER A 19 -12.47 19.61 9.84
CA SER A 19 -13.54 18.68 9.53
C SER A 19 -13.03 17.50 8.71
N GLY A 20 -13.71 16.37 8.83
CA GLY A 20 -13.42 15.18 8.05
C GLY A 20 -13.46 15.39 6.54
N GLU A 21 -14.34 16.26 6.07
CA GLU A 21 -14.47 16.63 4.65
C GLU A 21 -13.26 17.42 4.17
N ASP A 22 -12.72 18.37 4.95
CA ASP A 22 -11.47 19.08 4.61
C ASP A 22 -10.29 18.10 4.58
N VAL A 23 -10.23 17.16 5.54
CA VAL A 23 -9.18 16.13 5.56
C VAL A 23 -9.28 15.23 4.33
N ALA A 24 -10.47 14.72 4.00
CA ALA A 24 -10.70 13.87 2.83
C ALA A 24 -10.35 14.60 1.52
N TYR A 25 -10.80 15.85 1.36
CA TYR A 25 -10.50 16.66 0.19
C TYR A 25 -9.00 16.93 0.03
N ARG A 26 -8.28 17.19 1.13
CA ARG A 26 -6.82 17.35 1.12
C ARG A 26 -6.09 16.06 0.78
N MET A 27 -6.58 14.90 1.25
CA MET A 27 -6.01 13.59 0.93
C MET A 27 -6.17 13.25 -0.55
N GLU A 28 -7.35 13.48 -1.12
CA GLU A 28 -7.60 13.38 -2.57
C GLU A 28 -6.63 14.26 -3.36
N ARG A 29 -6.50 15.55 -2.98
CA ARG A 29 -5.55 16.46 -3.64
C ARG A 29 -4.10 15.99 -3.56
N ALA A 30 -3.68 15.44 -2.42
CA ALA A 30 -2.33 14.89 -2.26
C ALA A 30 -2.11 13.64 -3.12
N SER A 31 -3.17 12.82 -3.29
CA SER A 31 -3.19 11.69 -4.22
C SER A 31 -3.04 12.16 -5.67
N VAL A 32 -3.83 13.16 -6.10
CA VAL A 32 -3.72 13.78 -7.44
C VAL A 32 -2.31 14.30 -7.70
N LEU A 33 -1.70 14.98 -6.72
CA LEU A 33 -0.32 15.47 -6.86
C LEU A 33 0.68 14.32 -7.10
N ALA A 34 0.51 13.18 -6.44
CA ALA A 34 1.35 12.00 -6.65
C ALA A 34 1.10 11.30 -8.00
N GLN A 35 0.01 11.63 -8.70
CA GLN A 35 -0.25 11.14 -10.05
C GLN A 35 0.39 12.02 -11.14
N VAL A 36 0.63 13.30 -10.87
CA VAL A 36 1.12 14.27 -11.89
C VAL A 36 2.57 14.73 -11.68
N ASP A 37 3.11 14.63 -10.47
CA ASP A 37 4.47 15.05 -10.15
C ASP A 37 5.32 13.84 -9.71
N ILE A 38 6.43 13.59 -10.44
CA ILE A 38 7.30 12.43 -10.21
C ILE A 38 8.02 12.48 -8.86
N HIS A 39 8.40 13.67 -8.37
CA HIS A 39 9.05 13.80 -7.07
C HIS A 39 8.07 13.52 -5.94
N ARG A 40 6.81 13.91 -6.10
CA ARG A 40 5.74 13.55 -5.17
C ARG A 40 5.42 12.07 -5.26
N ALA A 41 5.31 11.50 -6.45
CA ALA A 41 5.10 10.07 -6.66
C ALA A 41 6.17 9.24 -5.95
N ALA A 42 7.45 9.64 -6.04
CA ALA A 42 8.55 8.94 -5.38
C ALA A 42 8.38 8.91 -3.85
N THR A 43 8.10 10.07 -3.24
CA THR A 43 7.89 10.16 -1.79
C THR A 43 6.60 9.50 -1.32
N HIS A 44 5.55 9.52 -2.15
CA HIS A 44 4.31 8.80 -1.91
C HIS A 44 4.56 7.28 -1.88
N ASN A 45 5.18 6.74 -2.93
CA ASN A 45 5.45 5.30 -3.05
C ASN A 45 6.39 4.81 -1.94
N LYS A 46 7.42 5.58 -1.61
CA LYS A 46 8.29 5.30 -0.45
C LYS A 46 7.48 5.13 0.84
N GLY A 47 6.49 6.01 1.06
CA GLY A 47 5.61 5.95 2.22
C GLY A 47 4.78 4.66 2.27
N VAL A 48 4.27 4.20 1.12
CA VAL A 48 3.55 2.93 1.01
C VAL A 48 4.49 1.74 1.24
N MET A 49 5.66 1.75 0.59
CA MET A 49 6.66 0.67 0.69
C MET A 49 7.24 0.52 2.10
N ASN A 50 7.28 1.58 2.92
CA ASN A 50 7.65 1.46 4.33
C ASN A 50 6.83 0.38 5.07
N GLY A 51 5.50 0.33 4.83
CA GLY A 51 4.63 -0.66 5.45
C GLY A 51 4.79 -2.05 4.84
N ILE A 52 4.81 -2.13 3.50
CA ILE A 52 4.97 -3.39 2.77
C ILE A 52 6.31 -4.06 3.15
N HIS A 53 7.42 -3.31 3.15
CA HIS A 53 8.73 -3.85 3.51
C HIS A 53 8.78 -4.43 4.92
N ALA A 54 8.06 -3.85 5.87
CA ALA A 54 8.03 -4.37 7.23
C ALA A 54 7.45 -5.80 7.26
N VAL A 55 6.34 -6.04 6.57
CA VAL A 55 5.69 -7.35 6.50
C VAL A 55 6.51 -8.34 5.65
N VAL A 56 7.01 -7.88 4.49
CA VAL A 56 7.85 -8.71 3.60
C VAL A 56 9.12 -9.17 4.34
N LEU A 57 9.77 -8.28 5.09
CA LEU A 57 10.94 -8.64 5.89
C LEU A 57 10.57 -9.58 7.05
N ALA A 58 9.51 -9.28 7.79
CA ALA A 58 9.07 -10.08 8.93
C ALA A 58 8.74 -11.53 8.52
N THR A 59 8.17 -11.73 7.33
CA THR A 59 7.83 -13.04 6.79
C THR A 59 8.96 -13.72 6.03
N GLY A 60 10.18 -13.14 6.03
CA GLY A 60 11.36 -13.73 5.41
C GLY A 60 11.37 -13.71 3.88
N ASN A 61 10.57 -12.83 3.27
CA ASN A 61 10.51 -12.61 1.82
C ASN A 61 11.54 -11.57 1.35
N ASP A 62 11.80 -11.52 0.04
CA ASP A 62 12.79 -10.60 -0.55
C ASP A 62 12.22 -9.19 -0.71
N THR A 63 12.66 -8.28 0.16
CA THR A 63 12.25 -6.87 0.10
C THR A 63 12.69 -6.18 -1.20
N ARG A 64 13.85 -6.54 -1.77
CA ARG A 64 14.35 -5.91 -3.00
C ARG A 64 13.51 -6.32 -4.20
N GLY A 65 13.09 -7.58 -4.24
CA GLY A 65 12.18 -8.08 -5.27
C GLY A 65 10.83 -7.37 -5.26
N ALA A 66 10.24 -7.20 -4.07
CA ALA A 66 8.98 -6.46 -3.91
C ALA A 66 9.10 -4.97 -4.24
N GLU A 67 10.22 -4.33 -3.88
CA GLU A 67 10.48 -2.93 -4.20
C GLU A 67 10.62 -2.70 -5.71
N ALA A 68 11.46 -3.52 -6.37
CA ALA A 68 11.69 -3.42 -7.80
C ALA A 68 10.41 -3.61 -8.61
N SER A 69 9.58 -4.60 -8.28
CA SER A 69 8.31 -4.84 -8.96
C SER A 69 7.33 -3.69 -8.76
N ALA A 70 7.21 -3.16 -7.54
CA ALA A 70 6.32 -2.05 -7.22
C ALA A 70 6.69 -0.78 -8.00
N HIS A 71 7.98 -0.40 -7.98
CA HIS A 71 8.46 0.81 -8.66
C HIS A 71 8.46 0.68 -10.19
N ALA A 72 8.71 -0.51 -10.74
CA ALA A 72 8.54 -0.74 -12.17
C ALA A 72 7.06 -0.63 -12.58
N TYR A 73 6.14 -1.21 -11.80
CA TYR A 73 4.71 -1.14 -12.06
C TYR A 73 4.13 0.27 -11.92
N ALA A 74 4.72 1.09 -11.06
CA ALA A 74 4.39 2.51 -10.94
C ALA A 74 4.67 3.31 -12.22
N SER A 75 5.46 2.78 -13.17
CA SER A 75 5.80 3.42 -14.45
C SER A 75 5.21 2.72 -15.68
N ARG A 76 4.25 1.81 -15.48
CA ARG A 76 3.75 0.89 -16.53
C ARG A 76 3.08 1.59 -17.73
N ASP A 77 2.60 2.82 -17.56
CA ASP A 77 1.94 3.63 -18.58
C ASP A 77 2.88 4.69 -19.19
N GLY A 78 4.19 4.57 -18.95
CA GLY A 78 5.21 5.51 -19.42
C GLY A 78 5.43 6.71 -18.49
N HIS A 79 4.68 6.83 -17.39
CA HIS A 79 4.89 7.88 -16.38
C HIS A 79 4.97 7.26 -14.99
N TYR A 80 5.98 7.64 -14.21
CA TYR A 80 6.10 7.17 -12.83
C TYR A 80 5.05 7.87 -11.94
N ARG A 81 4.12 7.12 -11.34
CA ARG A 81 2.99 7.63 -10.55
C ARG A 81 2.88 7.01 -9.15
N GLY A 82 2.03 7.59 -8.31
CA GLY A 82 1.62 7.00 -7.03
C GLY A 82 0.94 5.63 -7.20
N ILE A 83 1.33 4.62 -6.42
CA ILE A 83 0.73 3.27 -6.43
C ILE A 83 -0.58 3.18 -5.65
N ALA A 84 -0.84 4.15 -4.76
CA ALA A 84 -2.10 4.26 -4.05
C ALA A 84 -2.82 5.56 -4.44
N THR A 85 -4.15 5.46 -4.58
CA THR A 85 -5.02 6.59 -4.92
C THR A 85 -6.07 6.79 -3.86
N TRP A 86 -6.38 8.05 -3.59
CA TRP A 86 -7.44 8.49 -2.69
C TRP A 86 -8.42 9.36 -3.46
N GLU A 87 -9.71 9.09 -3.28
CA GLU A 87 -10.83 9.78 -3.92
C GLU A 87 -11.88 10.11 -2.86
N TYR A 88 -12.34 11.36 -2.85
CA TYR A 88 -13.38 11.78 -1.92
C TYR A 88 -14.76 11.72 -2.57
N ASP A 89 -15.53 10.69 -2.21
CA ASP A 89 -16.93 10.52 -2.60
C ASP A 89 -17.83 11.38 -1.69
N LYS A 90 -18.15 12.58 -2.19
CA LYS A 90 -18.93 13.59 -1.47
C LYS A 90 -20.37 13.16 -1.22
N ASP A 91 -20.96 12.45 -2.18
CA ASP A 91 -22.36 12.04 -2.10
C ASP A 91 -22.55 10.96 -1.03
N ARG A 92 -21.58 10.03 -0.90
CA ARG A 92 -21.59 9.00 0.14
C ARG A 92 -20.94 9.43 1.45
N GLY A 93 -20.24 10.57 1.46
CA GLY A 93 -19.47 11.02 2.63
C GLY A 93 -18.33 10.05 2.97
N LYS A 94 -17.65 9.51 1.95
CA LYS A 94 -16.61 8.47 2.10
C LYS A 94 -15.30 8.90 1.44
N LEU A 95 -14.19 8.62 2.11
CA LEU A 95 -12.87 8.64 1.48
C LEU A 95 -12.54 7.22 1.00
N ILE A 96 -12.36 7.05 -0.30
CA ILE A 96 -12.07 5.75 -0.94
C ILE A 96 -10.58 5.66 -1.23
N GLY A 97 -9.92 4.66 -0.65
CA GLY A 97 -8.51 4.35 -0.91
C GLY A 97 -8.38 3.10 -1.77
N LYS A 98 -7.51 3.14 -2.78
CA LYS A 98 -7.18 1.99 -3.63
C LYS A 98 -5.67 1.85 -3.73
N ILE A 99 -5.17 0.61 -3.73
CA ILE A 99 -3.77 0.30 -4.03
C ILE A 99 -3.71 -0.86 -5.02
N GLU A 100 -2.81 -0.73 -5.99
CA GLU A 100 -2.53 -1.79 -6.96
C GLU A 100 -1.02 -1.98 -7.10
N VAL A 101 -0.53 -3.15 -6.68
CA VAL A 101 0.91 -3.43 -6.64
C VAL A 101 1.21 -4.91 -6.93
N PRO A 102 2.24 -5.24 -7.72
CA PRO A 102 2.63 -6.64 -7.92
C PRO A 102 3.36 -7.18 -6.70
N MET A 103 2.68 -8.02 -5.92
CA MET A 103 3.28 -8.79 -4.83
C MET A 103 3.47 -10.24 -5.29
N THR A 104 4.74 -10.66 -5.40
CA THR A 104 5.11 -12.06 -5.62
C THR A 104 5.84 -12.54 -4.37
N LEU A 105 5.06 -13.04 -3.42
CA LEU A 105 5.54 -13.49 -2.12
C LEU A 105 5.49 -15.01 -2.03
N ALA A 106 6.15 -15.57 -1.03
CA ALA A 106 6.13 -16.99 -0.72
C ALA A 106 5.80 -17.22 0.75
N ILE A 107 5.10 -18.32 1.01
CA ILE A 107 4.86 -18.87 2.36
C ILE A 107 5.62 -20.19 2.57
N VAL A 108 6.25 -20.72 1.52
CA VAL A 108 7.08 -21.93 1.54
C VAL A 108 8.36 -21.69 0.74
N GLY A 109 9.51 -22.02 1.33
CA GLY A 109 10.82 -21.97 0.67
C GLY A 109 11.60 -20.66 0.89
N GLY A 110 12.92 -20.71 0.69
CA GLY A 110 13.81 -19.58 0.99
C GLY A 110 13.92 -19.27 2.48
N GLY A 111 14.03 -17.98 2.83
CA GLY A 111 14.14 -17.51 4.21
C GLY A 111 12.92 -17.84 5.09
N THR A 112 11.75 -18.02 4.47
CA THR A 112 10.46 -18.29 5.14
C THR A 112 10.48 -19.60 5.96
N LYS A 113 11.25 -20.60 5.52
CA LYS A 113 11.38 -21.91 6.20
C LYS A 113 12.56 -21.96 7.16
N VAL A 114 13.60 -21.16 6.93
CA VAL A 114 14.88 -21.23 7.64
C VAL A 114 14.90 -20.32 8.86
N LEU A 115 14.29 -19.15 8.77
CA LEU A 115 14.31 -18.16 9.85
C LEU A 115 13.15 -18.43 10.83
N PRO A 116 13.44 -18.72 12.12
CA PRO A 116 12.39 -18.96 13.12
C PRO A 116 11.40 -17.80 13.25
N ILE A 117 11.88 -16.56 13.11
CA ILE A 117 11.03 -15.37 13.18
C ILE A 117 10.09 -15.23 11.97
N ALA A 118 10.51 -15.70 10.80
CA ALA A 118 9.68 -15.70 9.61
C ALA A 118 8.52 -16.69 9.76
N LYS A 119 8.81 -17.89 10.27
CA LYS A 119 7.79 -18.88 10.60
C LYS A 119 6.81 -18.35 11.65
N ALA A 120 7.31 -17.79 12.76
CA ALA A 120 6.45 -17.22 13.79
C ALA A 120 5.56 -16.07 13.26
N SER A 121 6.08 -15.26 12.34
CA SER A 121 5.31 -14.18 11.70
C SER A 121 4.21 -14.73 10.79
N LEU A 122 4.49 -15.78 10.02
CA LEU A 122 3.49 -16.45 9.18
C LEU A 122 2.42 -17.16 10.03
N ASP A 123 2.83 -17.82 11.11
CA ASP A 123 1.92 -18.47 12.07
C ASP A 123 1.00 -17.43 12.75
N LEU A 124 1.53 -16.25 13.10
CA LEU A 124 0.75 -15.15 13.68
C LEU A 124 -0.25 -14.53 12.69
N LEU A 125 0.17 -14.37 11.43
CA LEU A 125 -0.69 -13.85 10.36
C LEU A 125 -1.77 -14.86 9.94
N ASN A 126 -1.53 -16.16 10.20
CA ASN A 126 -2.43 -17.26 9.89
C ASN A 126 -2.91 -17.24 8.43
N VAL A 127 -1.97 -17.02 7.51
CA VAL A 127 -2.20 -17.07 6.06
C VAL A 127 -1.96 -18.48 5.52
N GLU A 128 -2.86 -18.97 4.66
CA GLU A 128 -2.77 -20.31 4.07
C GLU A 128 -2.16 -20.29 2.68
N THR A 129 -2.17 -19.13 2.01
CA THR A 129 -1.61 -18.98 0.65
C THR A 129 -0.72 -17.75 0.49
N ALA A 130 0.20 -17.82 -0.48
CA ALA A 130 1.00 -16.65 -0.88
C ALA A 130 0.14 -15.49 -1.41
N GLN A 131 -1.05 -15.80 -1.92
CA GLN A 131 -2.00 -14.80 -2.42
C GLN A 131 -2.75 -14.09 -1.30
N GLU A 132 -2.92 -14.71 -0.14
CA GLU A 132 -3.46 -14.07 1.06
C GLU A 132 -2.42 -13.21 1.78
N LEU A 133 -1.14 -13.62 1.73
CA LEU A 133 -0.04 -12.82 2.26
C LEU A 133 0.18 -11.52 1.47
N GLY A 134 -0.03 -11.56 0.15
CA GLY A 134 0.20 -10.44 -0.77
C GLY A 134 -1.00 -9.53 -0.88
#